data_AF-A0ABD2Q8Q1-F1
#
_entry.id   AF-A0ABD2Q8Q1-F1
#
_cell.length_a   1.000
_cell.length_b   1.000
_cell.length_c   1.000
_cell.angle_alpha   90.00
_cell.angle_beta   90.00
_cell.angle_gamma   90.00
#
_symmetry.space_group_name_H-M   'P 1'
#
loop_
_entity.id
_entity.type
_entity.pdbx_description
1 polymer ?
#
loop_
_entity_poly.entity_id
_entity_poly.type
_entity_poly.pdbx_seq_one_letter_code
_entity_poly.pdbx_strand_id
1 'polypeptide(L)'
;ISKILDELRYDNYYETQEEKGTVEFDRFLRLLINHRSSNENDAQIKIENSFGKIAELLKDETDEENGDEPQTVDTAKLVNLLLTQGEAMSEAELADDLATLLEVQGKDLADFDLPDKLTLNDLYAKLLQIAVKPEEQRVGKTTKADRETNTVDA
;
A
#
# COMPACT_ATOMS: atom_id res chain seq x y z
N ILE A 1 -1.95 -14.85 6.27
CA ILE A 1 -0.57 -15.42 6.36
C ILE A 1 -0.53 -16.65 7.26
N SER A 2 -0.97 -16.61 8.52
CA SER A 2 -0.95 -17.81 9.41
C SER A 2 -1.59 -19.05 8.76
N LYS A 3 -2.80 -18.93 8.20
CA LYS A 3 -3.48 -20.03 7.50
C LYS A 3 -2.68 -20.61 6.31
N ILE A 4 -1.96 -19.76 5.59
CA ILE A 4 -1.13 -20.17 4.44
C ILE A 4 0.09 -20.94 4.94
N LEU A 5 0.71 -20.48 6.02
CA LEU A 5 1.85 -21.16 6.65
C LEU A 5 1.44 -22.51 7.24
N ASP A 6 0.26 -22.61 7.84
CA ASP A 6 -0.28 -23.86 8.36
C ASP A 6 -0.56 -24.84 7.21
N GLU A 7 -1.19 -24.38 6.13
CA GLU A 7 -1.44 -25.19 4.92
C GLU A 7 -0.15 -25.70 4.28
N LEU A 8 0.91 -24.91 4.30
CA LEU A 8 2.24 -25.29 3.79
C LEU A 8 3.00 -26.23 4.72
N ARG A 9 2.87 -26.04 6.05
CA ARG A 9 3.54 -26.85 7.06
C ARG A 9 2.97 -28.27 7.11
N TYR A 10 1.66 -28.40 6.92
CA TYR A 10 0.95 -29.68 6.93
C TYR A 10 0.69 -30.26 5.53
N ASP A 11 1.35 -29.72 4.52
CA ASP A 11 1.27 -30.22 3.16
C ASP A 11 1.76 -31.68 3.08
N ASN A 12 0.88 -32.58 2.65
CA ASN A 12 1.08 -34.03 2.62
C ASN A 12 1.37 -34.68 3.99
N TYR A 13 1.03 -34.02 5.11
CA TYR A 13 1.23 -34.58 6.45
C TYR A 13 0.50 -35.92 6.65
N TYR A 14 -0.68 -36.09 6.06
CA TYR A 14 -1.43 -37.35 6.13
C TYR A 14 -0.66 -38.54 5.51
N GLU A 15 0.17 -38.28 4.50
CA GLU A 15 0.94 -39.31 3.80
C GLU A 15 2.33 -39.51 4.41
N THR A 16 2.95 -38.42 4.88
CA THR A 16 4.36 -38.41 5.31
C THR A 16 4.53 -38.46 6.83
N GLN A 17 3.51 -38.06 7.60
CA GLN A 17 3.56 -37.85 9.06
C GLN A 17 4.68 -36.88 9.50
N GLU A 18 5.20 -36.06 8.58
CA GLU A 18 6.27 -35.11 8.82
C GLU A 18 5.80 -33.68 8.52
N GLU A 19 6.08 -32.75 9.44
CA GLU A 19 5.90 -31.33 9.18
C GLU A 19 7.03 -30.83 8.27
N LYS A 20 6.69 -30.07 7.23
CA LYS A 20 7.72 -29.43 6.40
C LYS A 20 8.36 -28.28 7.16
N GLY A 21 9.66 -28.44 7.48
CA GLY A 21 10.48 -27.39 8.09
C GLY A 21 10.87 -26.25 7.13
N THR A 22 10.76 -26.48 5.81
CA THR A 22 11.10 -25.50 4.78
C THR A 22 10.02 -25.44 3.70
N VAL A 23 9.73 -24.23 3.25
CA VAL A 23 8.69 -23.94 2.25
C VAL A 23 9.35 -23.43 0.97
N GLU A 24 8.97 -24.01 -0.17
CA GLU A 24 9.39 -23.50 -1.48
C GLU A 24 8.72 -22.16 -1.78
N PHE A 25 9.54 -21.16 -2.14
CA PHE A 25 9.09 -19.79 -2.36
C PHE A 25 7.99 -19.68 -3.43
N ASP A 26 8.13 -20.37 -4.56
CA ASP A 26 7.13 -20.38 -5.63
C ASP A 26 5.77 -20.91 -5.17
N ARG A 27 5.78 -21.89 -4.26
CA ARG A 27 4.57 -22.50 -3.72
C ARG A 27 3.90 -21.60 -2.69
N PHE A 28 4.70 -20.93 -1.86
CA PHE A 28 4.23 -19.87 -0.98
C PHE A 28 3.55 -18.74 -1.77
N LEU A 29 4.18 -18.26 -2.85
CA LEU A 29 3.61 -17.21 -3.68
C LEU A 29 2.27 -17.61 -4.30
N ARG A 30 2.15 -18.83 -4.84
CA ARG A 30 0.88 -19.32 -5.40
C ARG A 30 -0.24 -19.38 -4.37
N LEU A 31 0.04 -19.90 -3.18
CA LEU A 31 -0.94 -19.95 -2.09
C LEU A 31 -1.27 -18.56 -1.56
N LEU A 32 -0.29 -17.67 -1.46
CA LEU A 32 -0.50 -16.28 -1.07
C LEU A 32 -1.42 -15.55 -2.05
N ILE A 33 -1.20 -15.73 -3.35
CA ILE A 33 -2.03 -15.13 -4.41
C ILE A 33 -3.45 -15.72 -4.36
N ASN A 34 -3.60 -17.03 -4.19
CA ASN A 34 -4.91 -17.68 -4.12
C ASN A 34 -5.70 -17.38 -2.82
N HIS A 35 -5.01 -17.14 -1.70
CA HIS A 35 -5.64 -16.76 -0.42
C HIS A 35 -5.88 -15.25 -0.28
N ARG A 36 -5.32 -14.41 -1.17
CA ARG A 36 -5.76 -13.01 -1.25
C ARG A 36 -7.22 -13.06 -1.70
N SER A 37 -8.14 -12.80 -0.76
CA SER A 37 -9.57 -12.72 -1.07
C SER A 37 -9.76 -11.81 -2.28
N SER A 38 -10.15 -12.41 -3.41
CA SER A 38 -10.42 -11.73 -4.68
C SER A 38 -11.74 -10.94 -4.66
N ASN A 39 -12.26 -10.64 -3.47
CA ASN A 39 -13.45 -9.83 -3.33
C ASN A 39 -13.01 -8.37 -3.31
N GLU A 40 -12.99 -7.75 -4.50
CA GLU A 40 -12.77 -6.31 -4.66
C GLU A 40 -13.66 -5.49 -3.71
N ASN A 41 -14.89 -5.96 -3.46
CA ASN A 41 -15.80 -5.39 -2.45
C ASN A 41 -15.27 -5.43 -1.01
N ASP A 42 -14.59 -6.51 -0.60
CA ASP A 42 -14.05 -6.62 0.76
C ASP A 42 -12.81 -5.72 0.93
N ALA A 43 -12.04 -5.50 -0.14
CA ALA A 43 -10.91 -4.57 -0.14
C ALA A 43 -11.40 -3.13 -0.04
N GLN A 44 -12.39 -2.75 -0.86
CA GLN A 44 -12.99 -1.42 -0.82
C GLN A 44 -13.54 -1.09 0.58
N ILE A 45 -14.37 -1.96 1.15
CA ILE A 45 -14.96 -1.76 2.48
C ILE A 45 -13.88 -1.64 3.57
N LYS A 46 -12.78 -2.40 3.47
CA LYS A 46 -11.67 -2.29 4.42
C LYS A 46 -10.93 -0.98 4.31
N ILE A 47 -10.74 -0.46 3.09
CA ILE A 47 -10.11 0.85 2.87
C ILE A 47 -11.04 1.95 3.43
N GLU A 48 -12.35 1.92 3.13
CA GLU A 48 -13.34 2.88 3.67
C GLU A 48 -13.30 2.94 5.20
N ASN A 49 -13.38 1.77 5.84
CA ASN A 49 -13.35 1.68 7.30
C ASN A 49 -12.03 2.18 7.89
N SER A 50 -10.91 2.00 7.20
CA SER A 50 -9.60 2.47 7.65
C SER A 50 -9.49 3.98 7.54
N PHE A 51 -9.97 4.57 6.45
CA PHE A 51 -10.03 6.01 6.27
C PHE A 51 -10.97 6.68 7.29
N GLY A 52 -12.12 6.08 7.58
CA GLY A 52 -13.02 6.57 8.63
C GLY A 52 -12.34 6.63 10.02
N LYS A 53 -11.55 5.60 10.36
CA LYS A 53 -10.79 5.58 11.63
C LYS A 53 -9.65 6.59 11.66
N ILE A 54 -8.91 6.74 10.56
CA ILE A 54 -7.86 7.76 10.45
C ILE A 54 -8.47 9.15 10.67
N ALA A 55 -9.64 9.39 10.09
CA ALA A 55 -10.33 10.65 10.22
C ALA A 55 -10.80 10.93 11.66
N GLU A 56 -11.28 9.91 12.37
CA GLU A 56 -11.64 9.99 13.79
C GLU A 56 -10.40 10.28 14.66
N LEU A 57 -9.28 9.60 14.40
CA LEU A 57 -8.03 9.78 15.15
C LEU A 57 -7.40 11.16 14.95
N LEU A 58 -7.57 11.74 13.76
CA LEU A 58 -6.98 13.02 13.39
C LEU A 58 -7.96 14.20 13.57
N LYS A 59 -9.21 13.94 14.00
CA LYS A 59 -10.23 14.97 14.22
C LYS A 59 -9.76 15.95 15.29
N ASP A 60 -9.72 17.22 14.95
CA ASP A 60 -9.52 18.29 15.93
C ASP A 60 -10.80 18.52 16.74
N GLU A 61 -10.68 18.68 18.05
CA GLU A 61 -11.82 18.93 18.96
C GLU A 61 -12.59 20.22 18.61
N THR A 62 -11.99 21.09 17.80
CA THR A 62 -12.56 22.37 17.36
C THR A 62 -13.27 22.33 16.00
N ASP A 63 -13.18 21.23 15.25
CA ASP A 63 -13.92 21.10 13.98
C ASP A 63 -15.38 20.73 14.31
N GLU A 64 -16.19 21.79 14.47
CA GLU A 64 -17.64 21.67 14.54
C GLU A 64 -18.15 20.95 13.30
N GLU A 65 -19.03 19.98 13.54
CA GLU A 65 -19.57 19.06 12.55
C GLU A 65 -20.54 19.80 11.60
N ASN A 66 -19.99 20.60 10.69
CA ASN A 66 -20.74 21.18 9.57
C ASN A 66 -20.97 20.05 8.57
N GLY A 67 -22.13 19.40 8.69
CA GLY A 67 -22.48 18.11 8.09
C GLY A 67 -22.51 18.00 6.55
N ASP A 68 -21.93 18.95 5.82
CA ASP A 68 -21.77 18.90 4.35
C ASP A 68 -20.34 19.23 3.87
N GLU A 69 -19.41 19.59 4.77
CA GLU A 69 -18.04 19.89 4.35
C GLU A 69 -17.22 18.61 4.12
N PRO A 70 -16.36 18.58 3.07
CA PRO A 70 -15.46 17.46 2.84
C PRO A 70 -14.60 17.20 4.07
N GLN A 71 -14.49 15.94 4.49
CA GLN A 71 -13.67 15.60 5.63
C GLN A 71 -12.20 15.89 5.32
N THR A 72 -11.62 16.86 6.02
CA THR A 72 -10.21 17.24 5.87
C THR A 72 -9.41 16.79 7.07
N VAL A 73 -8.13 16.49 6.84
CA VAL A 73 -7.16 16.18 7.91
C VAL A 73 -5.94 17.06 7.76
N ASP A 74 -5.35 17.43 8.89
CA ASP A 74 -4.06 18.09 8.93
C ASP A 74 -2.97 17.19 8.32
N THR A 75 -2.27 17.72 7.33
CA THR A 75 -1.28 16.96 6.55
C THR A 75 -0.11 16.52 7.42
N ALA A 76 0.37 17.37 8.34
CA ALA A 76 1.48 17.03 9.21
C ALA A 76 1.10 15.91 10.18
N LYS A 77 -0.12 15.92 10.71
CA LYS A 77 -0.63 14.84 11.56
C LYS A 77 -0.78 13.53 10.78
N LEU A 78 -1.26 13.58 9.53
CA LEU A 78 -1.37 12.39 8.69
C LEU A 78 0.00 11.79 8.37
N VAL A 79 0.98 12.62 7.98
CA VAL A 79 2.36 12.18 7.73
C VAL A 79 2.96 11.54 8.98
N ASN A 80 2.82 12.19 10.14
CA ASN A 80 3.31 11.63 11.40
C ASN A 80 2.62 10.32 11.76
N LEU A 81 1.30 10.19 11.52
CA LEU A 81 0.58 8.94 11.72
C LEU A 81 1.16 7.82 10.85
N LEU A 82 1.40 8.09 9.56
CA LEU A 82 1.94 7.11 8.61
C LEU A 82 3.38 6.68 8.93
N LEU A 83 4.20 7.59 9.46
CA LEU A 83 5.57 7.27 9.89
C LEU A 83 5.63 6.50 11.22
N THR A 84 4.64 6.67 12.08
CA THR A 84 4.68 6.14 13.46
C THR A 84 3.78 4.93 13.70
N GLN A 85 2.79 4.70 12.84
CA GLN A 85 1.79 3.64 12.99
C GLN A 85 1.78 2.69 11.79
N GLY A 86 1.69 1.39 12.06
CA GLY A 86 1.57 0.36 11.04
C GLY A 86 2.92 -0.27 10.67
N GLU A 87 3.16 -0.44 9.38
CA GLU A 87 4.43 -0.97 8.86
C GLU A 87 5.51 0.10 8.93
N ALA A 88 6.71 -0.27 9.40
CA ALA A 88 7.82 0.65 9.51
C ALA A 88 8.21 1.15 8.11
N MET A 89 8.13 2.46 7.91
CA MET A 89 8.41 3.14 6.65
C MET A 89 9.35 4.31 6.92
N SER A 90 10.36 4.48 6.07
CA SER A 90 11.24 5.64 6.11
C SER A 90 10.56 6.88 5.50
N GLU A 91 11.04 8.08 5.85
CA GLU A 91 10.53 9.33 5.27
C GLU A 91 10.65 9.36 3.74
N ALA A 92 11.69 8.74 3.17
CA ALA A 92 11.89 8.64 1.73
C ALA A 92 10.88 7.70 1.06
N GLU A 93 10.59 6.54 1.66
CA GLU A 93 9.55 5.63 1.16
C GLU A 93 8.17 6.27 1.23
N LEU A 94 7.88 6.98 2.33
CA LEU A 94 6.63 7.73 2.44
C LEU A 94 6.54 8.84 1.40
N ALA A 95 7.67 9.50 1.11
CA ALA A 95 7.71 10.54 0.09
C ALA A 95 7.41 9.98 -1.30
N ASP A 96 8.01 8.85 -1.68
CA ASP A 96 7.75 8.17 -2.95
C ASP A 96 6.29 7.71 -3.07
N ASP A 97 5.71 7.18 -1.98
CA ASP A 97 4.31 6.75 -1.93
C ASP A 97 3.35 7.92 -2.06
N LEU A 98 3.61 9.04 -1.37
CA LEU A 98 2.81 10.27 -1.47
C LEU A 98 2.96 10.94 -2.83
N ALA A 99 4.17 10.94 -3.43
CA ALA A 99 4.40 11.42 -4.79
C ALA A 99 3.55 10.65 -5.80
N THR A 100 3.51 9.32 -5.65
CA THR A 100 2.70 8.44 -6.49
C THR A 100 1.21 8.68 -6.27
N LEU A 101 0.78 8.79 -5.01
CA LEU A 101 -0.63 8.97 -4.68
C LEU A 101 -1.15 10.34 -5.10
N LEU A 102 -0.37 11.40 -4.90
CA LEU A 102 -0.78 12.78 -5.19
C LEU A 102 -0.41 13.23 -6.61
N GLU A 103 0.34 12.41 -7.35
CA GLU A 103 0.84 12.70 -8.70
C GLU A 103 1.74 13.95 -8.72
N VAL A 104 2.53 14.13 -7.67
CA VAL A 104 3.49 15.23 -7.50
C VAL A 104 4.92 14.73 -7.71
N GLN A 105 5.84 15.63 -8.04
CA GLN A 105 7.27 15.33 -8.15
C GLN A 105 8.01 15.84 -6.92
N GLY A 106 8.86 15.01 -6.35
CA GLY A 106 9.69 15.35 -5.18
C GLY A 106 10.47 14.11 -4.76
N LYS A 107 11.57 14.30 -4.03
CA LYS A 107 12.36 13.19 -3.46
C LYS A 107 12.20 13.09 -1.96
N ASP A 108 11.92 14.22 -1.32
CA ASP A 108 11.73 14.33 0.12
C ASP A 108 10.35 14.93 0.45
N LEU A 109 9.82 14.64 1.64
CA LEU A 109 8.57 15.22 2.13
C LEU A 109 8.60 16.75 2.15
N ALA A 110 9.78 17.34 2.35
CA ALA A 110 9.99 18.78 2.35
C ALA A 110 9.93 19.41 0.95
N ASP A 111 10.05 18.62 -0.12
CA ASP A 111 9.94 19.10 -1.49
C ASP A 111 8.47 19.23 -1.95
N PHE A 112 7.55 18.57 -1.26
CA PHE A 112 6.14 18.63 -1.62
C PHE A 112 5.50 19.90 -1.09
N ASP A 113 4.98 20.71 -2.00
CA ASP A 113 4.06 21.80 -1.68
C ASP A 113 2.67 21.21 -1.38
N LEU A 114 2.58 20.50 -0.25
CA LEU A 114 1.32 19.92 0.22
C LEU A 114 0.48 21.01 0.90
N PRO A 115 -0.84 21.02 0.70
CA PRO A 115 -1.70 21.90 1.46
C PRO A 115 -1.67 21.52 2.95
N ASP A 116 -1.84 22.50 3.84
CA ASP A 116 -1.90 22.28 5.29
C ASP A 116 -3.00 21.26 5.69
N LYS A 117 -4.07 21.21 4.89
CA LYS A 117 -5.17 20.25 5.03
C LYS A 117 -5.38 19.48 3.73
N LEU A 118 -5.50 18.16 3.84
CA LEU A 118 -5.85 17.26 2.72
C LEU A 118 -7.28 16.75 2.86
N THR A 119 -7.99 16.66 1.74
CA THR A 119 -9.30 16.02 1.68
C THR A 119 -9.14 14.50 1.69
N LEU A 120 -9.69 13.83 2.70
CA LEU A 120 -9.62 12.36 2.81
C LEU A 120 -10.33 11.66 1.65
N ASN A 121 -11.45 12.22 1.16
CA ASN A 121 -12.19 11.66 0.04
C ASN A 121 -11.35 11.60 -1.25
N ASP A 122 -10.51 12.61 -1.49
CA ASP A 122 -9.64 12.64 -2.67
C ASP A 122 -8.52 11.61 -2.55
N LEU A 123 -7.90 11.50 -1.38
CA LEU A 123 -6.90 10.48 -1.07
C LEU A 123 -7.48 9.07 -1.23
N TYR A 124 -8.69 8.86 -0.70
CA TYR A 124 -9.42 7.60 -0.80
C TYR A 124 -9.72 7.23 -2.26
N ALA A 125 -10.28 8.16 -3.02
CA ALA A 125 -10.60 7.95 -4.43
C ALA A 125 -9.36 7.60 -5.26
N LYS A 126 -8.22 8.24 -4.99
CA LYS A 126 -6.95 7.93 -5.66
C LYS A 126 -6.39 6.57 -5.25
N LEU A 127 -6.46 6.20 -3.97
CA LEU A 127 -6.05 4.87 -3.51
C LEU A 127 -6.89 3.75 -4.13
N LEU A 128 -8.22 3.93 -4.22
CA LEU A 128 -9.07 2.97 -4.91
C LEU A 128 -8.67 2.80 -6.38
N GLN A 129 -8.35 3.88 -7.08
CA GLN A 129 -7.86 3.78 -8.46
C GLN A 129 -6.54 3.00 -8.56
N ILE A 130 -5.67 3.08 -7.55
CA ILE A 130 -4.40 2.34 -7.54
C ILE A 130 -4.62 0.86 -7.16
N ALA A 131 -5.51 0.60 -6.20
CA ALA A 131 -5.76 -0.71 -5.62
C ALA A 131 -6.68 -1.60 -6.49
N VAL A 132 -7.60 -0.99 -7.25
CA VAL A 132 -8.63 -1.68 -8.04
C VAL A 132 -8.31 -1.67 -9.55
N LYS A 133 -7.20 -1.05 -9.97
CA LYS A 133 -6.76 -1.12 -11.38
C LYS A 133 -6.35 -2.56 -11.75
N PRO A 134 -6.88 -3.14 -12.84
CA PRO A 134 -6.44 -4.44 -13.33
C PRO A 134 -4.95 -4.42 -13.69
N GLU A 135 -4.22 -5.47 -13.32
CA GLU A 135 -2.75 -5.59 -13.40
C GLU A 135 -2.14 -5.38 -14.79
N GLU A 136 -2.94 -5.37 -15.87
CA GLU A 136 -2.48 -5.23 -17.26
C GLU A 136 -1.80 -3.89 -17.59
N GLN A 137 -1.88 -2.88 -16.71
CA GLN A 137 -1.23 -1.57 -16.92
C GLN A 137 -0.01 -1.30 -16.02
N ARG A 138 0.37 -2.20 -15.10
CA ARG A 138 1.54 -2.01 -14.23
C ARG A 138 2.88 -2.33 -14.91
N VAL A 139 2.88 -3.08 -16.01
CA VAL A 139 4.10 -3.43 -16.78
C VAL A 139 4.17 -2.58 -18.04
N GLY A 140 4.62 -1.32 -17.92
CA GLY A 140 4.51 -0.42 -19.06
C GLY A 140 5.37 0.83 -19.09
N LYS A 141 6.39 0.99 -18.25
CA LYS A 141 7.44 2.02 -18.46
C LYS A 141 8.80 1.57 -17.96
N THR A 142 9.31 0.45 -18.46
CA THR A 142 10.76 0.31 -18.59
C THR A 142 11.15 1.14 -19.80
N THR A 143 11.64 2.35 -19.57
CA THR A 143 12.25 3.17 -20.62
C THR A 143 13.34 2.35 -21.30
N LYS A 144 13.19 2.14 -22.60
CA LYS A 144 14.24 1.68 -23.51
C LYS A 144 15.33 2.74 -23.59
N ALA A 145 16.23 2.73 -22.63
CA ALA A 145 17.56 3.34 -22.60
C ALA A 145 18.14 2.76 -21.31
N ASP A 146 18.76 1.59 -21.31
CA ASP A 146 20.17 1.46 -21.65
C ASP A 146 20.43 0.08 -22.28
N ARG A 147 20.52 0.08 -23.61
CA ARG A 147 21.16 -0.99 -24.39
C ARG A 147 22.24 -0.27 -25.18
N GLU A 148 23.46 -0.79 -25.12
CA GLU A 148 24.74 -0.18 -25.54
C GLU A 148 25.46 0.46 -24.33
N THR A 149 26.61 0.00 -23.86
CA THR A 149 27.78 -0.47 -24.62
C THR A 149 28.48 -1.66 -23.97
N ASN A 150 28.64 -2.72 -24.77
CA ASN A 150 29.60 -3.78 -24.56
C ASN A 150 30.88 -3.38 -25.30
N THR A 151 31.96 -3.09 -24.59
CA THR A 151 33.34 -3.25 -25.10
C THR A 151 34.23 -3.63 -23.93
N VAL A 152 34.49 -4.94 -23.86
CA VAL A 152 35.66 -5.51 -23.22
C VAL A 152 36.85 -5.16 -24.11
N ASP A 153 37.87 -4.50 -23.55
CA ASP A 153 39.22 -4.58 -24.09
C ASP A 153 40.14 -5.11 -23.00
N ALA A 154 40.98 -6.06 -23.45
CA ALA A 154 41.92 -6.87 -22.71
C ALA A 154 43.28 -6.17 -22.52
#